data_AF-A0AAU4ZUW7-F1
#
_entry.id   AF-A0AAU4ZUW7-F1
#
_cell.length_a   1.000
_cell.length_b   1.000
_cell.length_c   1.000
_cell.angle_alpha   90.00
_cell.angle_beta   90.00
_cell.angle_gamma   90.00
#
_symmetry.space_group_name_H-M   'P 1'
#
loop_
_entity.id
_entity.type
_entity.pdbx_description
1 polymer ?
#
loop_
_entity_poly.entity_id
_entity_poly.type
_entity_poly.pdbx_seq_one_letter_code
_entity_poly.pdbx_strand_id
1 'polypeptide(L)'
;MSPHEPETPQAPAPPDRAAGALLLCRADPEAVGPVARLLRERMLLARAGPQWSVLVPEGKPWLHGGEPVGRVLTGWATALAVGAPWPVLALWWDAGHSGCILAAGFRRPVGYEWLANGTPVGEGEAMSALAARLGLDPVLQSLDGLTEPDPDADARARLRGLLAVLTRAGVALPAGLIPGEPAGRLREAARAQPDARPLEWTGWRHAVRAELDVVERGSLGPWLPWAGTPGARALALAQVTAGLPLTVWGVRRRGGGWIAAGALLVAHGALGLAYDLMRPRD
;
A
#
# COMPACT_ATOMS: atom_id res chain seq x y z
N MET A 1 42.16 -34.87 2.95
CA MET A 1 41.19 -34.60 4.03
C MET A 1 41.13 -33.10 4.21
N SER A 2 40.20 -32.44 3.53
CA SER A 2 39.92 -31.01 3.73
C SER A 2 38.92 -30.88 4.88
N PRO A 3 39.11 -29.97 5.84
CA PRO A 3 38.18 -29.79 6.94
C PRO A 3 36.90 -29.15 6.42
N HIS A 4 35.78 -29.82 6.72
CA HIS A 4 34.43 -29.34 6.46
C HIS A 4 34.14 -28.18 7.42
N GLU A 5 34.00 -26.96 6.90
CA GLU A 5 33.48 -25.85 7.70
C GLU A 5 32.02 -26.17 8.11
N PRO A 6 31.65 -25.97 9.38
CA PRO A 6 30.28 -26.15 9.83
C PRO A 6 29.41 -25.02 9.29
N GLU A 7 28.37 -25.40 8.55
CA GLU A 7 27.34 -24.50 8.03
C GLU A 7 26.61 -23.85 9.21
N THR A 8 26.83 -22.55 9.41
CA THR A 8 26.19 -21.77 10.47
C THR A 8 24.67 -21.83 10.31
N PRO A 9 23.89 -22.17 11.36
CA PRO A 9 22.44 -22.16 11.30
C PRO A 9 21.95 -20.77 10.89
N GLN A 10 21.25 -20.70 9.76
CA GLN A 10 20.71 -19.46 9.22
C GLN A 10 19.78 -18.82 10.24
N ALA A 11 20.16 -17.67 10.79
CA ALA A 11 19.37 -16.93 11.75
C ALA A 11 17.94 -16.73 11.22
N PRO A 12 16.90 -16.85 12.08
CA PRO A 12 15.51 -16.69 11.65
C PRO A 12 15.38 -15.34 10.95
N ALA A 13 14.85 -15.37 9.73
CA ALA A 13 14.60 -14.16 8.96
C ALA A 13 13.78 -13.19 9.83
N PRO A 14 14.04 -11.88 9.76
CA PRO A 14 13.24 -10.91 10.51
C PRO A 14 11.75 -11.14 10.18
N PRO A 15 10.86 -11.08 11.18
CA PRO A 15 9.47 -11.54 11.09
C PRO A 15 8.70 -10.94 9.89
N ASP A 16 9.14 -9.76 9.48
CA ASP A 16 8.56 -8.95 8.43
C ASP A 16 8.93 -9.44 7.00
N ARG A 17 10.02 -10.22 6.84
CA ARG A 17 10.36 -10.87 5.56
C ARG A 17 9.41 -12.00 5.19
N ALA A 18 8.77 -12.63 6.18
CA ALA A 18 7.82 -13.71 5.95
C ALA A 18 6.42 -13.19 5.58
N ALA A 19 6.18 -11.88 5.69
CA ALA A 19 4.88 -11.30 5.44
C ALA A 19 4.51 -11.30 3.95
N GLY A 20 3.22 -11.47 3.69
CA GLY A 20 2.64 -11.47 2.36
C GLY A 20 1.14 -11.20 2.41
N ALA A 21 0.60 -10.79 1.27
CA ALA A 21 -0.82 -10.52 1.13
C ALA A 21 -1.29 -10.65 -0.32
N LEU A 22 -2.57 -10.95 -0.49
CA LEU A 22 -3.28 -11.02 -1.76
C LEU A 22 -4.66 -10.39 -1.58
N LEU A 23 -5.16 -9.68 -2.59
CA LEU A 23 -6.56 -9.22 -2.63
C LEU A 23 -7.28 -9.92 -3.78
N LEU A 24 -8.29 -10.71 -3.45
CA LEU A 24 -9.16 -11.39 -4.40
C LEU A 24 -10.39 -10.53 -4.65
N CYS A 25 -10.59 -10.12 -5.89
CA CYS A 25 -11.71 -9.30 -6.33
C CYS A 25 -12.67 -10.16 -7.14
N ARG A 26 -13.96 -10.20 -6.79
CA ARG A 26 -14.97 -10.96 -7.55
C ARG A 26 -15.43 -10.19 -8.80
N ALA A 27 -14.48 -9.88 -9.66
CA ALA A 27 -14.69 -9.25 -10.95
C ALA A 27 -13.52 -9.54 -11.91
N ASP A 28 -13.75 -9.33 -13.20
CA ASP A 28 -12.71 -9.40 -14.23
C ASP A 28 -11.65 -8.30 -14.06
N PRO A 29 -10.41 -8.53 -14.55
CA PRO A 29 -9.32 -7.55 -14.42
C PRO A 29 -9.67 -6.16 -14.97
N GLU A 30 -10.51 -6.09 -16.01
CA GLU A 30 -10.90 -4.81 -16.62
C GLU A 30 -11.80 -3.94 -15.74
N ALA A 31 -12.61 -4.58 -14.88
CA ALA A 31 -13.40 -3.87 -13.90
C ALA A 31 -12.57 -3.50 -12.66
N VAL A 32 -11.60 -4.33 -12.30
CA VAL A 32 -10.75 -4.13 -11.10
C VAL A 32 -9.70 -3.04 -11.33
N GLY A 33 -9.06 -3.01 -12.49
CA GLY A 33 -7.94 -2.12 -12.79
C GLY A 33 -8.21 -0.63 -12.49
N PRO A 34 -9.31 -0.03 -12.98
CA PRO A 34 -9.63 1.37 -12.71
C PRO A 34 -9.82 1.69 -11.23
N VAL A 35 -10.51 0.83 -10.48
CA VAL A 35 -10.77 1.01 -9.04
C VAL A 35 -9.49 0.82 -8.23
N ALA A 36 -8.70 -0.20 -8.55
CA ALA A 36 -7.45 -0.49 -7.85
C ALA A 36 -6.40 0.63 -8.01
N ARG A 37 -6.38 1.35 -9.13
CA ARG A 37 -5.51 2.53 -9.31
C ARG A 37 -5.83 3.66 -8.32
N LEU A 38 -7.06 3.73 -7.79
CA LEU A 38 -7.44 4.73 -6.78
C LEU A 38 -6.80 4.47 -5.42
N LEU A 39 -6.33 3.24 -5.14
CA LEU A 39 -5.55 2.95 -3.94
C LEU A 39 -4.21 3.69 -3.92
N ARG A 40 -3.73 4.17 -5.08
CA ARG A 40 -2.42 4.83 -5.26
C ARG A 40 -1.24 3.98 -4.82
N GLU A 41 -1.42 2.67 -4.87
CA GLU A 41 -0.42 1.67 -4.50
C GLU A 41 0.01 0.86 -5.72
N ARG A 42 1.30 0.50 -5.74
CA ARG A 42 1.83 -0.34 -6.82
C ARG A 42 1.37 -1.78 -6.63
N MET A 43 0.64 -2.29 -7.61
CA MET A 43 0.10 -3.65 -7.58
C MET A 43 0.23 -4.32 -8.94
N LEU A 44 0.33 -5.64 -8.93
CA LEU A 44 0.17 -6.47 -10.12
C LEU A 44 -1.24 -7.06 -10.12
N LEU A 45 -1.95 -6.90 -11.23
CA LEU A 45 -3.29 -7.44 -11.43
C LEU A 45 -3.23 -8.63 -12.39
N ALA A 46 -3.76 -9.78 -11.99
CA ALA A 46 -3.90 -10.95 -12.85
C ALA A 46 -5.29 -11.56 -12.70
N ARG A 47 -5.70 -12.38 -13.67
CA ARG A 47 -6.93 -13.18 -13.56
C ARG A 47 -6.73 -14.26 -12.50
N ALA A 48 -7.76 -14.51 -11.69
CA ALA A 48 -7.73 -15.52 -10.63
C ALA A 48 -8.96 -16.46 -10.70
N GLY A 49 -9.41 -16.77 -11.92
CA GLY A 49 -10.59 -17.56 -12.21
C GLY A 49 -11.55 -16.88 -13.20
N PRO A 50 -12.70 -17.50 -13.52
CA PRO A 50 -13.65 -16.94 -14.49
C PRO A 50 -14.26 -15.61 -14.05
N GLN A 51 -14.55 -15.46 -12.75
CA GLN A 51 -15.20 -14.27 -12.17
C GLN A 51 -14.32 -13.57 -11.12
N TRP A 52 -13.03 -13.90 -11.10
CA TRP A 52 -12.12 -13.49 -10.04
C TRP A 52 -10.85 -12.90 -10.63
N SER A 53 -10.33 -11.90 -9.96
CA SER A 53 -9.01 -11.32 -10.20
C SER A 53 -8.24 -11.27 -8.90
N VAL A 54 -6.91 -11.26 -9.01
CA VAL A 54 -6.01 -11.09 -7.87
C VAL A 54 -5.16 -9.85 -8.05
N LEU A 55 -5.08 -9.05 -6.99
CA LEU A 55 -4.09 -7.98 -6.85
C LEU A 55 -2.98 -8.46 -5.91
N VAL A 56 -1.75 -8.33 -6.39
CA VAL A 56 -0.53 -8.65 -5.65
C VAL A 56 0.20 -7.33 -5.36
N PRO A 57 0.30 -6.89 -4.09
CA PRO A 57 1.04 -5.69 -3.73
C PRO A 57 2.52 -5.82 -4.10
N GLU A 58 3.05 -4.85 -4.85
CA GLU A 58 4.48 -4.79 -5.14
C GLU A 58 5.27 -4.09 -4.02
N GLY A 59 4.60 -3.13 -3.37
CA GLY A 59 5.08 -2.42 -2.21
C GLY A 59 4.92 -3.25 -0.94
N LYS A 60 5.60 -2.81 0.12
CA LYS A 60 5.52 -3.44 1.44
C LYS A 60 5.28 -2.37 2.51
N PRO A 61 4.11 -1.73 2.52
CA PRO A 61 3.81 -0.65 3.47
C PRO A 61 3.87 -1.13 4.92
N TRP A 62 3.52 -2.40 5.20
CA TRP A 62 3.70 -3.01 6.52
C TRP A 62 5.19 -3.17 6.92
N LEU A 63 6.11 -3.33 5.95
CA LEU A 63 7.55 -3.46 6.21
C LEU A 63 8.25 -2.13 6.55
N HIS A 64 7.65 -0.99 6.19
CA HIS A 64 8.28 0.33 6.34
C HIS A 64 7.46 1.30 7.19
N GLY A 65 6.17 1.03 7.38
CA GLY A 65 5.21 1.91 8.06
C GLY A 65 4.87 1.50 9.48
N GLY A 66 5.37 0.36 9.98
CA GLY A 66 5.10 -0.14 11.34
C GLY A 66 3.65 -0.56 11.59
N GLU A 67 2.80 -0.52 10.57
CA GLU A 67 1.38 -0.85 10.67
C GLU A 67 1.17 -2.35 10.37
N PRO A 68 0.38 -3.09 11.18
CA PRO A 68 0.16 -4.52 10.97
C PRO A 68 -0.44 -4.82 9.60
N VAL A 69 -0.02 -5.92 8.97
CA VAL A 69 -0.45 -6.33 7.62
C VAL A 69 -1.99 -6.35 7.53
N GLY A 70 -2.66 -6.98 8.49
CA GLY A 70 -4.12 -7.07 8.52
C GLY A 70 -4.82 -5.71 8.52
N ARG A 71 -4.26 -4.68 9.16
CA ARG A 71 -4.83 -3.33 9.20
C ARG A 71 -4.73 -2.64 7.84
N VAL A 72 -3.56 -2.69 7.21
CA VAL A 72 -3.34 -2.16 5.86
C VAL A 72 -4.31 -2.81 4.87
N LEU A 73 -4.40 -4.14 4.91
CA LEU A 73 -5.25 -4.91 4.00
C LEU A 73 -6.73 -4.68 4.25
N THR A 74 -7.15 -4.44 5.49
CA THR A 74 -8.52 -4.02 5.80
C THR A 74 -8.86 -2.69 5.12
N GLY A 75 -7.94 -1.72 5.18
CA GLY A 75 -8.09 -0.41 4.53
C GLY A 75 -8.23 -0.55 3.02
N TRP A 76 -7.34 -1.29 2.38
CA TRP A 76 -7.37 -1.52 0.93
C TRP A 76 -8.60 -2.29 0.47
N ALA A 77 -8.98 -3.38 1.15
CA ALA A 77 -10.17 -4.15 0.82
C ALA A 77 -11.44 -3.30 0.94
N THR A 78 -11.53 -2.49 2.00
CA THR A 78 -12.67 -1.57 2.20
C THR A 78 -12.71 -0.50 1.11
N ALA A 79 -11.58 0.14 0.79
CA ALA A 79 -11.51 1.16 -0.26
C ALA A 79 -11.91 0.61 -1.64
N LEU A 80 -11.43 -0.59 -1.99
CA LEU A 80 -11.84 -1.28 -3.22
C LEU A 80 -13.34 -1.60 -3.21
N ALA A 81 -13.84 -2.16 -2.11
CA ALA A 81 -15.23 -2.60 -1.99
C ALA A 81 -16.22 -1.43 -1.97
N VAL A 82 -15.83 -0.25 -1.50
CA VAL A 82 -16.65 0.98 -1.58
C VAL A 82 -16.68 1.52 -3.01
N GLY A 83 -15.58 1.40 -3.75
CA GLY A 83 -15.46 1.85 -5.13
C GLY A 83 -16.11 0.92 -6.17
N ALA A 84 -16.69 -0.21 -5.75
CA ALA A 84 -17.16 -1.25 -6.65
C ALA A 84 -18.37 -2.03 -6.11
N PRO A 85 -19.22 -2.60 -6.99
CA PRO A 85 -20.37 -3.41 -6.57
C PRO A 85 -20.02 -4.84 -6.16
N TRP A 86 -18.76 -5.26 -6.28
CA TRP A 86 -18.30 -6.63 -6.04
C TRP A 86 -17.51 -6.74 -4.72
N PRO A 87 -17.55 -7.92 -4.05
CA PRO A 87 -16.81 -8.14 -2.82
C PRO A 87 -15.29 -8.28 -3.04
N VAL A 88 -14.52 -7.84 -2.05
CA VAL A 88 -13.06 -8.00 -1.98
C VAL A 88 -12.71 -8.89 -0.79
N LEU A 89 -11.98 -9.97 -1.03
CA LEU A 89 -11.41 -10.82 0.00
C LEU A 89 -9.89 -10.60 0.08
N ALA A 90 -9.43 -9.96 1.14
CA ALA A 90 -8.01 -9.88 1.46
C ALA A 90 -7.56 -11.15 2.18
N LEU A 91 -6.41 -11.69 1.79
CA LEU A 91 -5.66 -12.72 2.50
C LEU A 91 -4.33 -12.11 2.94
N TRP A 92 -3.91 -12.36 4.17
CA TRP A 92 -2.68 -11.80 4.71
C TRP A 92 -2.02 -12.74 5.71
N TRP A 93 -0.71 -12.62 5.85
CA TRP A 93 0.08 -13.37 6.82
C TRP A 93 1.35 -12.61 7.17
N ASP A 94 1.86 -12.89 8.36
CA ASP A 94 3.17 -12.49 8.85
C ASP A 94 3.82 -13.64 9.63
N ALA A 95 4.82 -13.35 10.46
CA ALA A 95 5.49 -14.39 11.26
C ALA A 95 4.64 -14.91 12.42
N GLY A 96 3.71 -14.10 12.93
CA GLY A 96 2.91 -14.40 14.11
C GLY A 96 1.46 -14.79 13.79
N HIS A 97 0.92 -14.36 12.66
CA HIS A 97 -0.51 -14.44 12.38
C HIS A 97 -0.78 -14.66 10.89
N SER A 98 -1.99 -15.13 10.61
CA SER A 98 -2.57 -15.13 9.28
C SER A 98 -4.06 -14.89 9.35
N GLY A 99 -4.63 -14.32 8.31
CA GLY A 99 -6.06 -14.06 8.33
C GLY A 99 -6.64 -13.68 6.98
N CYS A 100 -7.96 -13.52 6.99
CA CYS A 100 -8.71 -13.05 5.85
C CYS A 100 -9.71 -11.96 6.26
N ILE A 101 -9.99 -11.04 5.34
CA ILE A 101 -10.97 -9.96 5.52
C ILE A 101 -11.85 -9.89 4.28
N LEU A 102 -13.16 -9.97 4.45
CA LEU A 102 -14.14 -9.75 3.41
C LEU A 102 -14.80 -8.37 3.55
N ALA A 103 -14.61 -7.52 2.55
CA ALA A 103 -15.28 -6.23 2.41
C ALA A 103 -16.27 -6.24 1.23
N ALA A 104 -17.41 -5.57 1.39
CA ALA A 104 -18.45 -5.49 0.36
C ALA A 104 -19.26 -4.19 0.51
N GLY A 105 -19.06 -3.22 -0.40
CA GLY A 105 -19.71 -1.91 -0.33
C GLY A 105 -19.46 -1.20 1.01
N PHE A 106 -20.53 -0.66 1.58
CA PHE A 106 -20.52 0.03 2.87
C PHE A 106 -20.79 -0.88 4.08
N ARG A 107 -20.85 -2.21 3.88
CA ARG A 107 -21.07 -3.14 4.99
C ARG A 107 -19.81 -3.23 5.84
N ARG A 108 -19.97 -3.42 7.15
CA ARG A 108 -18.85 -3.71 8.06
C ARG A 108 -18.04 -4.90 7.53
N PRO A 109 -16.71 -4.76 7.33
CA PRO A 109 -15.87 -5.88 6.94
C PRO A 109 -15.96 -7.03 7.95
N VAL A 110 -15.86 -8.26 7.46
CA VAL A 110 -15.83 -9.47 8.29
C VAL A 110 -14.43 -10.03 8.21
N GLY A 111 -13.77 -10.22 9.35
CA GLY A 111 -12.40 -10.71 9.43
C GLY A 111 -12.32 -12.00 10.25
N TYR A 112 -11.38 -12.86 9.88
CA TYR A 112 -11.01 -14.04 10.65
C TYR A 112 -9.49 -14.18 10.70
N GLU A 113 -8.96 -14.64 11.83
CA GLU A 113 -7.52 -14.69 12.10
C GLU A 113 -7.13 -15.96 12.85
N TRP A 114 -5.93 -16.46 12.53
CA TRP A 114 -5.24 -17.56 13.19
C TRP A 114 -3.88 -17.09 13.68
N LEU A 115 -3.50 -17.51 14.90
CA LEU A 115 -2.12 -17.42 15.39
C LEU A 115 -1.19 -18.31 14.54
N ALA A 116 0.13 -18.12 14.69
CA ALA A 116 1.16 -18.86 13.96
C ALA A 116 0.97 -20.39 14.04
N ASN A 117 0.56 -20.90 15.20
CA ASN A 117 0.29 -22.32 15.44
C ASN A 117 -1.07 -22.80 14.89
N GLY A 118 -1.80 -21.95 14.14
CA GLY A 118 -3.12 -22.25 13.60
C GLY A 118 -4.27 -22.14 14.59
N THR A 119 -4.03 -21.66 15.82
CA THR A 119 -5.10 -21.44 16.80
C THR A 119 -6.03 -20.33 16.30
N PRO A 120 -7.34 -20.60 16.18
CA PRO A 120 -8.31 -19.60 15.77
C PRO A 120 -8.44 -18.50 16.84
N VAL A 121 -8.38 -17.24 16.42
CA VAL A 121 -8.58 -16.05 17.28
C VAL A 121 -9.88 -15.33 16.93
N GLY A 122 -10.44 -15.59 15.74
CA GLY A 122 -11.71 -15.01 15.29
C GLY A 122 -12.94 -15.69 15.88
N GLU A 123 -14.03 -14.94 16.00
CA GLU A 123 -15.35 -15.49 16.33
C GLU A 123 -15.81 -16.44 15.21
N GLY A 124 -16.27 -17.65 15.54
CA GLY A 124 -16.74 -18.63 14.56
C GLY A 124 -17.82 -18.09 13.61
N GLU A 125 -18.68 -17.20 14.12
CA GLU A 125 -19.72 -16.52 13.33
C GLU A 125 -19.15 -15.69 12.16
N ALA A 126 -17.92 -15.19 12.27
CA ALA A 126 -17.29 -14.44 11.19
C ALA A 126 -17.02 -15.33 9.97
N MET A 127 -16.71 -16.61 10.15
CA MET A 127 -16.51 -17.53 9.02
C MET A 127 -17.83 -17.83 8.31
N SER A 128 -18.90 -18.06 9.08
CA SER A 128 -20.25 -18.27 8.54
C SER A 128 -20.76 -17.02 7.80
N ALA A 129 -20.51 -15.83 8.33
CA ALA A 129 -20.85 -14.57 7.67
C ALA A 129 -20.05 -14.33 6.37
N LEU A 130 -18.77 -14.72 6.35
CA LEU A 130 -17.93 -14.68 5.15
C LEU A 130 -18.49 -15.61 4.06
N ALA A 131 -18.83 -16.85 4.42
CA ALA A 131 -19.42 -17.82 3.51
C ALA A 131 -20.74 -17.33 2.91
N ALA A 132 -21.65 -16.86 3.76
CA ALA A 132 -22.95 -16.33 3.34
C ALA A 132 -22.80 -15.15 2.37
N ARG A 133 -21.88 -14.21 2.64
CA ARG A 133 -21.64 -13.04 1.78
C ARG A 133 -20.95 -13.37 0.46
N LEU A 134 -20.16 -14.43 0.42
CA LEU A 134 -19.57 -14.94 -0.82
C LEU A 134 -20.54 -15.82 -1.62
N GLY A 135 -21.71 -16.15 -1.05
CA GLY A 135 -22.66 -17.06 -1.67
C GLY A 135 -22.11 -18.49 -1.78
N LEU A 136 -21.28 -18.89 -0.82
CA LEU A 136 -20.85 -20.28 -0.72
C LEU A 136 -22.00 -21.08 -0.11
N ASP A 137 -22.43 -22.14 -0.80
CA ASP A 137 -23.57 -22.98 -0.41
C ASP A 137 -23.37 -23.61 1.00
N PRO A 138 -24.41 -23.69 1.87
CA PRO A 138 -24.39 -24.26 3.24
C PRO A 138 -23.79 -25.66 3.47
N VAL A 139 -23.13 -26.30 2.50
CA VAL A 139 -22.43 -27.59 2.65
C VAL A 139 -20.95 -27.40 3.05
N LEU A 140 -20.64 -26.28 3.69
CA LEU A 140 -19.29 -25.89 4.12
C LEU A 140 -18.86 -26.49 5.46
N GLN A 141 -19.10 -27.79 5.67
CA GLN A 141 -18.41 -28.54 6.73
C GLN A 141 -16.89 -28.31 6.70
N SER A 142 -16.32 -27.97 5.52
CA SER A 142 -14.91 -27.64 5.38
C SER A 142 -14.48 -26.26 5.90
N LEU A 143 -15.39 -25.30 6.11
CA LEU A 143 -15.04 -24.03 6.78
C LEU A 143 -15.16 -24.14 8.30
N ASP A 144 -16.12 -24.92 8.80
CA ASP A 144 -16.27 -25.19 10.23
C ASP A 144 -14.96 -25.80 10.79
N GLY A 145 -14.38 -26.76 10.04
CA GLY A 145 -13.07 -27.33 10.39
C GLY A 145 -11.90 -26.33 10.43
N LEU A 146 -12.00 -25.16 9.77
CA LEU A 146 -10.99 -24.10 9.90
C LEU A 146 -11.13 -23.28 11.18
N THR A 147 -12.29 -23.37 11.86
CA THR A 147 -12.57 -22.71 13.13
C THR A 147 -12.33 -23.62 14.34
N GLU A 148 -12.15 -24.92 14.11
CA GLU A 148 -11.82 -25.90 15.14
C GLU A 148 -10.30 -25.96 15.38
N PRO A 149 -9.83 -26.17 16.62
CA PRO A 149 -8.41 -26.42 16.89
C PRO A 149 -7.90 -27.67 16.15
N ASP A 150 -6.76 -27.55 15.48
CA ASP A 150 -6.05 -28.66 14.81
C ASP A 150 -4.56 -28.48 15.11
N PRO A 151 -3.93 -29.41 15.85
CA PRO A 151 -2.52 -29.29 16.23
C PRO A 151 -1.56 -29.45 15.05
N ASP A 152 -2.00 -30.04 13.93
CA ASP A 152 -1.17 -30.34 12.77
C ASP A 152 -1.22 -29.23 11.69
N ALA A 153 -2.17 -28.29 11.81
CA ALA A 153 -2.37 -27.23 10.84
C ALA A 153 -1.94 -25.86 11.37
N ASP A 154 -0.77 -25.38 10.92
CA ASP A 154 -0.29 -24.03 11.18
C ASP A 154 -1.15 -22.94 10.48
N ALA A 155 -0.91 -21.66 10.80
CA ALA A 155 -1.66 -20.54 10.23
C ALA A 155 -1.66 -20.54 8.69
N ARG A 156 -0.53 -20.89 8.07
CA ARG A 156 -0.41 -20.95 6.61
C ARG A 156 -1.20 -22.12 6.03
N ALA A 157 -1.22 -23.26 6.70
CA ALA A 157 -2.06 -24.41 6.34
C ALA A 157 -3.54 -24.03 6.38
N ARG A 158 -3.98 -23.26 7.39
CA ARG A 158 -5.36 -22.74 7.47
C ARG A 158 -5.71 -21.83 6.29
N LEU A 159 -4.84 -20.89 5.93
CA LEU A 159 -5.03 -20.06 4.73
C LEU A 159 -5.13 -20.88 3.44
N ARG A 160 -4.31 -21.92 3.29
CA ARG A 160 -4.38 -22.82 2.13
C ARG A 160 -5.67 -23.64 2.14
N GLY A 161 -6.14 -24.07 3.31
CA GLY A 161 -7.46 -24.70 3.48
C GLY A 161 -8.60 -23.77 3.05
N LEU A 162 -8.56 -22.51 3.46
CA LEU A 162 -9.51 -21.48 3.00
C LEU A 162 -9.45 -21.31 1.48
N LEU A 163 -8.25 -21.23 0.89
CA LEU A 163 -8.12 -21.16 -0.57
C LEU A 163 -8.72 -22.39 -1.26
N ALA A 164 -8.49 -23.59 -0.74
CA ALA A 164 -9.05 -24.83 -1.27
C ALA A 164 -10.58 -24.83 -1.24
N VAL A 165 -11.19 -24.18 -0.24
CA VAL A 165 -12.64 -23.94 -0.22
C VAL A 165 -13.06 -22.96 -1.33
N LEU A 166 -12.33 -21.85 -1.48
CA LEU A 166 -12.63 -20.82 -2.48
C LEU A 166 -12.48 -21.32 -3.92
N THR A 167 -11.70 -22.37 -4.19
CA THR A 167 -11.64 -22.96 -5.53
C THR A 167 -12.98 -23.52 -5.99
N ARG A 168 -13.81 -24.02 -5.07
CA ARG A 168 -15.19 -24.44 -5.35
C ARG A 168 -16.09 -23.26 -5.72
N ALA A 169 -15.71 -22.04 -5.31
CA ALA A 169 -16.35 -20.78 -5.67
C ALA A 169 -15.79 -20.15 -6.96
N GLY A 170 -14.94 -20.88 -7.70
CA GLY A 170 -14.35 -20.44 -8.95
C GLY A 170 -13.06 -19.63 -8.81
N VAL A 171 -12.46 -19.54 -7.61
CA VAL A 171 -11.11 -18.95 -7.45
C VAL A 171 -10.07 -19.93 -7.98
N ALA A 172 -9.27 -19.49 -8.94
CA ALA A 172 -8.13 -20.23 -9.48
C ALA A 172 -6.92 -19.30 -9.52
N LEU A 173 -6.08 -19.35 -8.48
CA LEU A 173 -4.89 -18.50 -8.41
C LEU A 173 -3.87 -18.88 -9.51
N PRO A 174 -3.25 -17.89 -10.16
CA PRO A 174 -2.11 -18.12 -11.05
C PRO A 174 -0.99 -18.93 -10.41
N ALA A 175 -0.27 -19.69 -11.23
CA ALA A 175 0.79 -20.59 -10.75
C ALA A 175 1.86 -19.81 -9.95
N GLY A 176 2.22 -20.31 -8.77
CA GLY A 176 3.21 -19.68 -7.89
C GLY A 176 2.65 -18.60 -6.95
N LEU A 177 1.40 -18.16 -7.11
CA LEU A 177 0.72 -17.31 -6.12
C LEU A 177 0.14 -18.17 -4.99
N ILE A 178 1.01 -18.56 -4.06
CA ILE A 178 0.68 -19.46 -2.95
C ILE A 178 0.51 -18.65 -1.67
N PRO A 179 -0.68 -18.66 -1.03
CA PRO A 179 -0.85 -18.06 0.30
C PRO A 179 0.15 -18.64 1.32
N GLY A 180 0.77 -17.75 2.08
CA GLY A 180 1.85 -18.06 3.03
C GLY A 180 3.26 -17.79 2.50
N GLU A 181 3.44 -17.57 1.20
CA GLU A 181 4.75 -17.19 0.62
C GLU A 181 5.11 -15.72 0.91
N PRO A 182 6.40 -15.37 1.07
CA PRO A 182 6.81 -13.97 1.21
C PRO A 182 6.36 -13.10 0.04
N ALA A 183 6.02 -11.83 0.32
CA ALA A 183 5.62 -10.85 -0.69
C ALA A 183 6.58 -10.75 -1.89
N GLY A 184 7.88 -10.95 -1.67
CA GLY A 184 8.89 -10.98 -2.74
C GLY A 184 8.64 -12.11 -3.76
N ARG A 185 8.39 -13.34 -3.28
CA ARG A 185 8.11 -14.49 -4.14
C ARG A 185 6.75 -14.37 -4.83
N LEU A 186 5.74 -13.87 -4.13
CA LEU A 186 4.44 -13.58 -4.75
C LEU A 186 4.57 -12.58 -5.90
N ARG A 187 5.35 -11.51 -5.70
CA ARG A 187 5.59 -10.51 -6.73
C ARG A 187 6.33 -11.12 -7.93
N GLU A 188 7.34 -11.95 -7.69
CA GLU A 188 8.06 -12.65 -8.77
C GLU A 188 7.14 -13.59 -9.54
N ALA A 189 6.34 -14.40 -8.84
CA ALA A 189 5.36 -15.29 -9.45
C ALA A 189 4.29 -14.53 -10.23
N ALA A 190 3.80 -13.39 -9.72
CA ALA A 190 2.86 -12.53 -10.42
C ALA A 190 3.47 -11.96 -11.70
N ARG A 191 4.71 -11.44 -11.66
CA ARG A 191 5.39 -10.89 -12.84
C ARG A 191 5.66 -11.93 -13.93
N ALA A 192 5.80 -13.20 -13.55
CA ALA A 192 5.97 -14.30 -14.50
C ALA A 192 4.68 -14.68 -15.22
N GLN A 193 3.50 -14.19 -14.79
CA GLN A 193 2.24 -14.52 -15.45
C GLN A 193 2.08 -13.76 -16.78
N PRO A 194 1.59 -14.43 -17.84
CA PRO A 194 1.41 -13.80 -19.15
C PRO A 194 0.32 -12.71 -19.16
N ASP A 195 -0.65 -12.79 -18.26
CA ASP A 195 -1.78 -11.87 -18.14
C ASP A 195 -1.59 -10.83 -17.02
N ALA A 196 -0.44 -10.82 -16.34
CA ALA A 196 -0.16 -9.87 -15.29
C ALA A 196 0.00 -8.45 -15.83
N ARG A 197 -0.76 -7.53 -15.24
CA ARG A 197 -0.77 -6.11 -15.59
C ARG A 197 -0.26 -5.29 -14.42
N PRO A 198 0.85 -4.55 -14.60
CA PRO A 198 1.26 -3.58 -13.60
C PRO A 198 0.21 -2.47 -13.52
N LEU A 199 -0.33 -2.27 -12.33
CA LEU A 199 -1.11 -1.10 -11.98
C LEU A 199 -0.14 -0.06 -11.45
N GLU A 200 0.58 0.57 -12.37
CA GLU A 200 1.36 1.76 -12.05
C GLU A 200 0.46 2.99 -12.13
N TRP A 201 0.59 3.85 -11.12
CA TRP A 201 0.13 5.22 -11.23
C TRP A 201 1.03 5.96 -12.22
N THR A 202 0.54 6.18 -13.44
CA THR A 202 1.22 6.98 -14.49
C THR A 202 1.26 8.48 -14.17
N GLY A 203 0.93 8.89 -12.94
CA GLY A 203 0.41 10.23 -12.70
C GLY A 203 1.22 11.18 -11.83
N TRP A 204 2.32 10.83 -11.14
CA TRP A 204 3.03 11.89 -10.40
C TRP A 204 3.66 12.90 -11.34
N ARG A 205 4.35 12.41 -12.38
CA ARG A 205 5.09 13.28 -13.31
C ARG A 205 4.19 13.97 -14.34
N HIS A 206 3.04 13.41 -14.69
CA HIS A 206 2.10 14.04 -15.61
C HIS A 206 1.04 14.89 -14.91
N ALA A 207 0.55 14.50 -13.73
CA ALA A 207 -0.38 15.36 -12.98
C ALA A 207 0.34 16.55 -12.35
N VAL A 208 1.55 16.38 -11.79
CA VAL A 208 2.33 17.52 -11.30
C VAL A 208 2.77 18.41 -12.45
N ARG A 209 3.11 17.85 -13.63
CA ARG A 209 3.49 18.67 -14.80
C ARG A 209 2.28 19.33 -15.47
N ALA A 210 1.11 18.71 -15.50
CA ALA A 210 -0.12 19.31 -16.02
C ALA A 210 -0.71 20.35 -15.06
N GLU A 211 -0.68 20.11 -13.75
CA GLU A 211 -1.06 21.12 -12.75
C GLU A 211 -0.01 22.23 -12.68
N LEU A 212 1.29 21.94 -12.78
CA LEU A 212 2.31 22.97 -12.97
C LEU A 212 2.10 23.73 -14.27
N ASP A 213 1.84 23.09 -15.42
CA ASP A 213 1.57 23.77 -16.69
C ASP A 213 0.30 24.64 -16.63
N VAL A 214 -0.71 24.24 -15.84
CA VAL A 214 -1.94 25.02 -15.65
C VAL A 214 -1.73 26.18 -14.68
N VAL A 215 -0.89 26.01 -13.66
CA VAL A 215 -0.48 27.08 -12.72
C VAL A 215 0.54 28.04 -13.37
N GLU A 216 1.42 27.52 -14.22
CA GLU A 216 2.43 28.24 -15.00
C GLU A 216 1.81 29.03 -16.16
N ARG A 217 0.70 28.53 -16.74
CA ARG A 217 -0.17 29.29 -17.67
C ARG A 217 -1.25 30.13 -16.98
N GLY A 218 -1.36 30.05 -15.64
CA GLY A 218 -2.28 30.85 -14.83
C GLY A 218 -1.67 32.19 -14.38
N SER A 219 -2.48 33.08 -13.80
CA SER A 219 -2.06 34.42 -13.36
C SER A 219 -0.96 34.45 -12.28
N LEU A 220 -0.62 33.30 -11.69
CA LEU A 220 0.41 33.12 -10.67
C LEU A 220 1.73 32.54 -11.21
N GLY A 221 1.77 32.13 -12.48
CA GLY A 221 2.99 31.67 -13.16
C GLY A 221 4.19 32.63 -13.03
N PRO A 222 4.01 33.96 -13.12
CA PRO A 222 5.11 34.92 -12.99
C PRO A 222 5.69 35.08 -11.58
N TRP A 223 5.10 34.49 -10.54
CA TRP A 223 5.47 34.70 -9.13
C TRP A 223 6.13 33.48 -8.47
N LEU A 224 6.26 32.37 -9.20
CA LEU A 224 6.88 31.14 -8.70
C LEU A 224 8.42 31.26 -8.68
N PRO A 225 9.09 30.84 -7.58
CA PRO A 225 10.53 31.07 -7.38
C PRO A 225 11.44 30.39 -8.42
N TRP A 226 10.94 29.39 -9.15
CA TRP A 226 11.67 28.64 -10.18
C TRP A 226 11.42 29.15 -11.61
N ALA A 227 10.49 30.10 -11.80
CA ALA A 227 10.04 30.57 -13.11
C ALA A 227 11.03 31.52 -13.80
N GLY A 228 12.02 32.08 -13.07
CA GLY A 228 13.01 33.01 -13.63
C GLY A 228 12.44 34.35 -14.12
N THR A 229 11.18 34.62 -13.80
CA THR A 229 10.39 35.79 -14.22
C THR A 229 10.64 37.02 -13.33
N PRO A 230 10.37 38.25 -13.80
CA PRO A 230 10.52 39.47 -13.01
C PRO A 230 9.71 39.49 -11.70
N GLY A 231 8.54 38.84 -11.68
CA GLY A 231 7.70 38.72 -10.49
C GLY A 231 8.30 37.84 -9.39
N ALA A 232 8.98 36.75 -9.75
CA ALA A 232 9.70 35.89 -8.82
C ALA A 232 10.85 36.65 -8.13
N ARG A 233 11.54 37.55 -8.84
CA ARG A 233 12.58 38.43 -8.29
C ARG A 233 12.00 39.46 -7.31
N ALA A 234 10.86 40.06 -7.65
CA ALA A 234 10.18 41.00 -6.77
C ALA A 234 9.74 40.35 -5.46
N LEU A 235 9.25 39.11 -5.51
CA LEU A 235 8.80 38.36 -4.34
C LEU A 235 9.98 37.91 -3.45
N ALA A 236 11.08 37.46 -4.06
CA ALA A 236 12.31 37.15 -3.34
C ALA A 236 12.89 38.40 -2.62
N LEU A 237 12.87 39.57 -3.28
CA LEU A 237 13.27 40.85 -2.67
C LEU A 237 12.32 41.27 -1.54
N ALA A 238 11.01 41.06 -1.69
CA ALA A 238 10.02 41.36 -0.66
C ALA A 238 10.22 40.47 0.59
N GLN A 239 10.52 39.18 0.39
CA GLN A 239 10.80 38.26 1.50
C GLN A 239 12.09 38.62 2.25
N VAL A 240 13.15 39.02 1.54
CA VAL A 240 14.40 39.48 2.17
C VAL A 240 14.18 40.79 2.92
N THR A 241 13.47 41.75 2.34
CA THR A 241 13.20 43.05 2.98
C THR A 241 12.25 42.94 4.18
N ALA A 242 11.33 41.98 4.20
CA ALA A 242 10.48 41.70 5.36
C ALA A 242 11.18 40.85 6.45
N GLY A 243 12.03 39.90 6.06
CA GLY A 243 12.69 38.97 7.00
C GLY A 243 13.80 39.61 7.84
N LEU A 244 14.53 40.58 7.27
CA LEU A 244 15.61 41.31 7.97
C LEU A 244 15.14 42.15 9.18
N PRO A 245 14.10 42.99 9.08
CA PRO A 245 13.62 43.74 10.25
C PRO A 245 12.97 42.83 11.31
N LEU A 246 12.31 41.73 10.90
CA LEU A 246 11.72 40.73 11.81
C LEU A 246 12.79 39.96 12.61
N THR A 247 13.90 39.57 11.97
CA THR A 247 15.05 38.94 12.68
C THR A 247 15.70 39.91 13.66
N VAL A 248 15.96 41.16 13.24
CA VAL A 248 16.54 42.19 14.10
C VAL A 248 15.63 42.51 15.30
N TRP A 249 14.31 42.54 15.09
CA TRP A 249 13.33 42.75 16.15
C TRP A 249 13.25 41.57 17.13
N GLY A 250 13.29 40.33 16.63
CA GLY A 250 13.34 39.11 17.45
C GLY A 250 14.59 39.04 18.34
N VAL A 251 15.75 39.45 17.81
CA VAL A 251 17.01 39.56 18.55
C VAL A 251 16.91 40.62 19.65
N ARG A 252 16.35 41.80 19.35
CA ARG A 252 16.13 42.87 20.33
C ARG A 252 15.18 42.48 21.47
N ARG A 253 14.19 41.64 21.19
CA ARG A 253 13.16 41.21 22.17
C ARG A 253 13.47 39.88 22.88
N ARG A 254 14.63 39.25 22.60
CA ARG A 254 15.03 37.90 23.07
C ARG A 254 13.96 36.82 22.83
N GLY A 255 13.22 36.91 21.71
CA GLY A 255 12.16 35.95 21.37
C GLY A 255 12.64 34.89 20.38
N GLY A 256 12.98 33.69 20.87
CA GLY A 256 13.54 32.60 20.03
C GLY A 256 12.68 32.21 18.82
N GLY A 257 11.36 32.28 18.95
CA GLY A 257 10.43 31.97 17.84
C GLY A 257 10.48 32.98 16.69
N TRP A 258 10.64 34.28 17.01
CA TRP A 258 10.72 35.34 15.99
C TRP A 258 12.05 35.32 15.24
N ILE A 259 13.13 34.95 15.93
CA ILE A 259 14.45 34.75 15.32
C ILE A 259 14.42 33.58 14.33
N ALA A 260 13.83 32.43 14.74
CA ALA A 260 13.70 31.27 13.89
C ALA A 260 12.85 31.55 12.64
N ALA A 261 11.70 32.19 12.80
CA ALA A 261 10.80 32.54 11.69
C ALA A 261 11.46 33.51 10.70
N GLY A 262 12.14 34.55 11.19
CA GLY A 262 12.83 35.50 10.34
C GLY A 262 14.05 34.89 9.62
N ALA A 263 14.83 34.04 10.30
CA ALA A 263 15.98 33.36 9.71
C ALA A 263 15.55 32.39 8.59
N LEU A 264 14.42 31.69 8.79
CA LEU A 264 13.83 30.83 7.78
C LEU A 264 13.38 31.62 6.55
N LEU A 265 12.76 32.79 6.75
CA LEU A 265 12.33 33.67 5.65
C LEU A 265 13.52 34.17 4.81
N VAL A 266 14.60 34.58 5.48
CA VAL A 266 15.84 35.06 4.82
C VAL A 266 16.53 33.93 4.06
N ALA A 267 16.62 32.72 4.66
CA ALA A 267 17.19 31.55 4.00
C ALA A 267 16.40 31.17 2.73
N HIS A 268 15.06 31.24 2.79
CA HIS A 268 14.20 30.94 1.65
C HIS A 268 14.34 31.96 0.51
N GLY A 269 14.41 33.26 0.85
CA GLY A 269 14.65 34.33 -0.12
C GLY A 269 16.05 34.27 -0.77
N ALA A 270 17.08 33.93 0.01
CA ALA A 270 18.44 33.77 -0.49
C ALA A 270 18.60 32.56 -1.42
N LEU A 271 17.93 31.43 -1.10
CA LEU A 271 17.90 30.25 -1.96
C LEU A 271 17.23 30.55 -3.32
N GLY A 272 16.15 31.33 -3.33
CA GLY A 272 15.51 31.76 -4.58
C GLY A 272 16.41 32.62 -5.47
N LEU A 273 17.19 33.54 -4.87
CA LEU A 273 18.14 34.39 -5.60
C LEU A 273 19.37 33.61 -6.10
N ALA A 274 19.87 32.66 -5.30
CA ALA A 274 20.99 31.80 -5.69
C ALA A 274 20.62 30.88 -6.86
N TYR A 275 19.38 30.37 -6.87
CA TYR A 275 18.88 29.53 -7.96
C TYR A 275 18.75 30.30 -9.29
N ASP A 276 18.34 31.57 -9.25
CA ASP A 276 18.26 32.45 -10.43
C ASP A 276 19.67 32.82 -10.97
N LEU A 277 20.68 32.91 -10.10
CA LEU A 277 22.08 33.18 -10.49
C LEU A 277 22.79 31.95 -11.10
N MET A 278 22.41 30.73 -10.69
CA MET A 278 23.03 29.49 -11.17
C MET A 278 22.41 28.94 -12.47
N ARG A 279 21.36 29.58 -12.99
CA ARG A 279 20.72 29.18 -14.25
C ARG A 279 21.51 29.74 -15.44
N PRO A 280 22.01 28.91 -16.38
CA PRO A 280 22.63 29.38 -17.61
C PRO A 280 21.61 30.19 -18.41
N ARG A 281 22.02 31.36 -18.91
CA ARG A 281 21.26 32.13 -19.90
C ARG A 281 21.69 31.62 -21.27
N ASP A 282 20.82 30.86 -21.93
CA ASP A 282 20.85 30.67 -23.39
C ASP A 282 20.02 31.78 -24.05
#